data_AF-A0A090F406-F1
#
_entry.id   AF-A0A090F406-F1
#
_cell.length_a   1.000
_cell.length_b   1.000
_cell.length_c   1.000
_cell.angle_alpha   90.00
_cell.angle_beta   90.00
_cell.angle_gamma   90.00
#
_symmetry.space_group_name_H-M   'P 1'
#
loop_
_entity.id
_entity.type
_entity.pdbx_description
1 polymer ?
#
loop_
_entity_poly.entity_id
_entity_poly.type
_entity_poly.pdbx_seq_one_letter_code
_entity_poly.pdbx_strand_id
1 'polypeptide(L)'
;MATLHRAPSITRGHCLRPASVHQLRVQKREGGEGVRVWIDGLDGLLTMEAVELHPWNAKVDDIEHADRVVLDLDPGEGVPWDQVIEAALSLRDILEAAGLESWPKVTGGKGIHLMAPLTTRMTHDRARQLARSLAQCLVDAEPERYLLSADPVAIPRSALFRREHDPVSRSPIL
;
A
#
# COMPACT_ATOMS: atom_id res chain seq x y z
N MET A 1 11.07 -5.99 -0.31
CA MET A 1 11.58 -4.75 0.29
C MET A 1 10.47 -4.12 1.11
N ALA A 2 10.72 -3.71 2.35
CA ALA A 2 9.69 -3.15 3.24
C ALA A 2 10.24 -2.11 4.22
N THR A 3 9.37 -1.23 4.70
CA THR A 3 9.56 -0.48 5.96
C THR A 3 9.04 -1.36 7.10
N LEU A 4 9.75 -1.38 8.24
CA LEU A 4 9.36 -2.18 9.41
C LEU A 4 9.10 -1.29 10.60
N HIS A 5 7.99 -1.53 11.29
CA HIS A 5 7.73 -0.99 12.61
C HIS A 5 8.03 -2.07 13.67
N ARG A 6 8.88 -1.72 14.63
CA ARG A 6 9.25 -2.58 15.75
C ARG A 6 8.51 -2.16 17.02
N ALA A 7 8.19 -3.12 17.87
CA ALA A 7 7.70 -2.83 19.22
C ALA A 7 8.79 -2.14 20.08
N PRO A 8 8.43 -1.34 21.10
CA PRO A 8 9.40 -0.72 22.01
C PRO A 8 10.10 -1.79 22.88
N SER A 9 11.35 -2.08 22.52
CA SER A 9 12.42 -2.79 23.26
C SER A 9 12.13 -4.14 23.92
N ILE A 10 12.66 -5.22 23.31
CA ILE A 10 13.26 -6.35 24.02
C ILE A 10 14.64 -6.63 23.39
N THR A 11 15.68 -6.75 24.22
CA THR A 11 17.11 -7.02 23.93
C THR A 11 18.03 -5.86 23.48
N ARG A 12 18.84 -5.39 24.46
CA ARG A 12 20.19 -4.88 24.22
C ARG A 12 21.11 -6.07 23.96
N GLY A 13 21.60 -6.20 22.74
CA GLY A 13 22.66 -7.15 22.37
C GLY A 13 23.05 -6.90 20.93
N HIS A 14 24.34 -6.99 20.60
CA HIS A 14 24.83 -6.80 19.23
C HIS A 14 24.12 -7.77 18.27
N CYS A 15 23.06 -7.29 17.61
CA CYS A 15 22.28 -8.06 16.65
C CYS A 15 23.10 -8.18 15.36
N LEU A 16 23.80 -9.30 15.19
CA LEU A 16 24.34 -9.71 13.90
C LEU A 16 23.16 -9.78 12.93
N ARG A 17 23.23 -9.00 11.85
CA ARG A 17 22.23 -9.02 10.78
C ARG A 17 22.24 -10.42 10.15
N PRO A 18 21.13 -11.18 10.17
CA PRO A 18 21.06 -12.46 9.47
C PRO A 18 21.41 -12.32 7.99
N ALA A 19 21.92 -13.40 7.38
CA ALA A 19 22.28 -13.40 5.96
C ALA A 19 21.08 -13.09 5.05
N SER A 20 19.86 -13.38 5.54
CA SER A 20 18.60 -13.11 4.86
C SER A 20 18.07 -11.68 5.01
N VAL A 21 18.76 -10.82 5.78
CA VAL A 21 18.40 -9.41 5.93
C VAL A 21 19.39 -8.57 5.15
N HIS A 22 18.88 -7.88 4.15
CA HIS A 22 19.67 -7.10 3.21
C HIS A 22 19.34 -5.63 3.33
N GLN A 23 20.28 -4.77 2.92
CA GLN A 23 20.09 -3.33 2.87
C GLN A 23 20.18 -2.84 1.43
N LEU A 24 19.29 -1.93 1.08
CA LEU A 24 19.29 -1.23 -0.19
C LEU A 24 19.36 0.28 0.07
N ARG A 25 20.36 0.94 -0.51
CA ARG A 25 20.43 2.41 -0.49
C ARG A 25 19.54 2.95 -1.59
N VAL A 26 18.70 3.90 -1.26
CA VAL A 26 17.72 4.50 -2.18
C VAL A 26 17.82 6.02 -2.11
N GLN A 27 17.65 6.68 -3.25
CA GLN A 27 17.53 8.14 -3.28
C GLN A 27 16.08 8.52 -2.97
N LYS A 28 15.89 9.40 -1.98
CA LYS A 28 14.57 9.88 -1.59
C LYS A 28 14.01 10.81 -2.65
N ARG A 29 12.68 10.87 -2.76
CA ARG A 29 11.98 11.76 -3.70
C ARG A 29 12.26 13.24 -3.41
N GLU A 30 12.36 13.61 -2.13
CA GLU A 30 12.61 14.99 -1.67
C GLU A 30 14.11 15.33 -1.58
N GLY A 31 14.98 14.42 -2.03
CA GLY A 31 16.43 14.55 -1.96
C GLY A 31 17.04 13.83 -0.76
N GLY A 32 18.31 13.46 -0.92
CA GLY A 32 19.09 12.73 0.07
C GLY A 32 18.93 11.21 0.00
N GLU A 33 19.78 10.51 0.75
CA GLU A 33 19.83 9.04 0.78
C GLU A 33 18.97 8.46 1.92
N GLY A 34 18.35 7.32 1.64
CA GLY A 34 17.67 6.48 2.60
C GLY A 34 18.18 5.05 2.52
N VAL A 35 17.99 4.29 3.59
CA VAL A 35 18.23 2.84 3.61
C VAL A 35 16.90 2.14 3.76
N ARG A 36 16.64 1.18 2.87
CA ARG A 36 15.58 0.19 3.02
C ARG A 36 16.17 -1.16 3.33
N VAL A 37 15.35 -2.03 3.88
CA VAL A 37 15.69 -3.44 4.01
C VAL A 37 14.80 -4.30 3.14
N TRP A 38 15.35 -5.42 2.72
CA TRP A 38 14.59 -6.50 2.13
C TRP A 38 15.03 -7.80 2.76
N ILE A 39 14.07 -8.72 2.86
CA ILE A 39 14.21 -9.98 3.56
C ILE A 39 13.82 -11.07 2.58
N ASP A 40 14.66 -12.08 2.42
CA ASP A 40 14.43 -13.23 1.54
C ASP A 40 14.43 -14.58 2.29
N GLY A 41 14.50 -14.54 3.62
CA GLY A 41 14.46 -15.70 4.50
C GLY A 41 13.58 -15.49 5.73
N LEU A 42 12.97 -16.59 6.19
CA LEU A 42 12.11 -16.59 7.37
C LEU A 42 12.88 -16.24 8.65
N ASP A 43 14.13 -16.69 8.76
CA ASP A 43 15.04 -16.35 9.85
C ASP A 43 15.26 -14.83 9.97
N GLY A 44 15.33 -14.14 8.84
CA GLY A 44 15.47 -12.69 8.79
C GLY A 44 14.22 -11.99 9.30
N LEU A 45 13.03 -12.49 8.92
CA LEU A 45 11.77 -11.92 9.39
C LEU A 45 11.60 -12.07 10.90
N LEU A 46 11.89 -13.27 11.44
CA LEU A 46 11.79 -13.56 12.87
C LEU A 46 12.79 -12.73 13.69
N THR A 47 14.02 -12.58 13.19
CA THR A 47 15.07 -11.82 13.89
C THR A 47 14.79 -10.31 13.92
N MET A 48 14.01 -9.79 12.97
CA MET A 48 13.67 -8.38 12.93
C MET A 48 12.60 -7.97 13.94
N GLU A 49 11.90 -8.94 14.55
CA GLU A 49 10.84 -8.72 15.55
C GLU A 49 9.83 -7.66 15.09
N ALA A 50 9.56 -7.64 13.79
CA ALA A 50 8.69 -6.66 13.17
C ALA A 50 7.24 -7.05 13.39
N VAL A 51 6.45 -6.10 13.86
CA VAL A 51 5.00 -6.28 14.06
C VAL A 51 4.25 -5.96 12.77
N GLU A 52 4.74 -4.96 12.02
CA GLU A 52 4.14 -4.51 10.76
C GLU A 52 5.19 -4.41 9.65
N LEU A 53 4.79 -4.84 8.46
CA LEU A 53 5.58 -4.78 7.23
C LEU A 53 4.84 -3.95 6.21
N HIS A 54 5.50 -2.92 5.69
CA HIS A 54 4.99 -2.09 4.61
C HIS A 54 5.80 -2.39 3.35
N PRO A 55 5.41 -3.41 2.57
CA PRO A 55 6.15 -3.78 1.37
C PRO A 55 6.05 -2.69 0.31
N TRP A 56 7.15 -2.47 -0.39
CA TRP A 56 7.18 -1.60 -1.55
C TRP A 56 6.41 -2.27 -2.71
N ASN A 57 5.65 -1.52 -3.51
CA ASN A 57 4.96 -2.03 -4.71
C ASN A 57 5.92 -2.28 -5.89
N ALA A 58 7.13 -2.74 -5.61
CA ALA A 58 8.18 -3.04 -6.57
C ALA A 58 9.08 -4.17 -6.03
N LYS A 59 9.74 -4.87 -6.96
CA LYS A 59 10.76 -5.88 -6.63
C LYS A 59 12.10 -5.21 -6.38
N VAL A 60 12.99 -5.91 -5.68
CA VAL A 60 14.32 -5.38 -5.33
C VAL A 60 15.23 -5.22 -6.55
N ASP A 61 14.98 -5.98 -7.62
CA ASP A 61 15.75 -5.93 -8.88
C ASP A 61 15.47 -4.66 -9.70
N ASP A 62 14.31 -4.04 -9.48
CA ASP A 62 13.87 -2.85 -10.19
C ASP A 62 12.91 -2.04 -9.31
N ILE A 63 13.48 -1.25 -8.42
CA ILE A 63 12.72 -0.48 -7.42
C ILE A 63 12.01 0.73 -8.01
N GLU A 64 12.37 1.17 -9.21
CA GLU A 64 11.83 2.39 -9.84
C GLU A 64 10.51 2.12 -10.59
N HIS A 65 10.21 0.84 -10.85
CA HIS A 65 8.99 0.45 -11.55
C HIS A 65 8.10 -0.42 -10.66
N ALA A 66 6.84 -0.01 -10.56
CA ALA A 66 5.83 -0.73 -9.82
C ALA A 66 5.43 -2.04 -10.52
N ASP A 67 5.25 -3.10 -9.72
CA ASP A 67 4.79 -4.42 -10.18
C ASP A 67 3.34 -4.73 -9.80
N ARG A 68 2.70 -3.82 -9.07
CA ARG A 68 1.30 -3.93 -8.65
C ARG A 68 0.69 -2.55 -8.40
N VAL A 69 -0.63 -2.50 -8.41
CA VAL A 69 -1.44 -1.40 -7.89
C VAL A 69 -2.13 -1.85 -6.61
N VAL A 70 -2.28 -0.93 -5.67
CA VAL A 70 -3.05 -1.12 -4.44
C VAL A 70 -4.05 0.03 -4.33
N LEU A 71 -5.33 -0.32 -4.20
CA LEU A 71 -6.41 0.59 -3.85
C LEU A 71 -6.74 0.41 -2.36
N ASP A 72 -6.52 1.43 -1.55
CA ASP A 72 -6.79 1.46 -0.11
C ASP A 72 -8.17 2.06 0.16
N LEU A 73 -9.12 1.18 0.49
CA LEU A 73 -10.46 1.54 0.88
C LEU A 73 -10.51 1.76 2.40
N ASP A 74 -10.58 3.01 2.80
CA ASP A 74 -10.63 3.45 4.19
C ASP A 74 -12.00 4.07 4.50
N PRO A 75 -12.86 3.43 5.31
CA PRO A 75 -14.16 4.01 5.61
C PRO A 75 -14.06 5.24 6.51
N GLY A 76 -14.88 6.24 6.21
CA GLY A 76 -15.15 7.35 7.12
C GLY A 76 -15.77 6.89 8.44
N GLU A 77 -15.83 7.79 9.42
CA GLU A 77 -16.47 7.52 10.70
C GLU A 77 -17.97 7.20 10.50
N GLY A 78 -18.46 6.16 11.19
CA GLY A 78 -19.88 5.76 11.13
C GLY A 78 -20.27 4.95 9.90
N VAL A 79 -19.37 4.70 8.96
CA VAL A 79 -19.67 3.86 7.78
C VAL A 79 -19.81 2.38 8.22
N PRO A 80 -20.95 1.72 7.92
CA PRO A 80 -21.14 0.31 8.21
C PRO A 80 -20.20 -0.58 7.39
N TRP A 81 -19.72 -1.67 7.99
CA TRP A 81 -18.82 -2.62 7.34
C TRP A 81 -19.38 -3.20 6.03
N ASP A 82 -20.69 -3.45 5.96
CA ASP A 82 -21.32 -3.96 4.74
C ASP A 82 -21.13 -3.00 3.55
N GLN A 83 -21.13 -1.68 3.77
CA GLN A 83 -20.86 -0.70 2.71
C GLN A 83 -19.39 -0.70 2.26
N VAL A 84 -18.47 -1.07 3.16
CA VAL A 84 -17.05 -1.25 2.83
C VAL A 84 -16.87 -2.48 1.94
N ILE A 85 -17.57 -3.57 2.24
CA ILE A 85 -17.59 -4.78 1.39
C ILE A 85 -18.18 -4.44 0.01
N GLU A 86 -19.30 -3.73 -0.04
CA GLU A 86 -19.92 -3.32 -1.31
C GLU A 86 -18.95 -2.50 -2.16
N ALA A 87 -18.28 -1.50 -1.57
CA ALA A 87 -17.31 -0.67 -2.29
C ALA A 87 -16.11 -1.49 -2.80
N ALA A 88 -15.62 -2.46 -2.01
CA ALA A 88 -14.58 -3.39 -2.43
C ALA A 88 -15.03 -4.27 -3.60
N LEU A 89 -16.28 -4.76 -3.61
CA LEU A 89 -16.81 -5.53 -4.73
C LEU A 89 -16.96 -4.68 -5.99
N SER A 90 -17.48 -3.46 -5.89
CA SER A 90 -17.58 -2.53 -7.03
C SER A 90 -16.20 -2.20 -7.62
N LEU A 91 -15.18 -1.99 -6.77
CA LEU A 91 -13.80 -1.79 -7.24
C LEU A 91 -13.22 -3.02 -7.92
N ARG A 92 -13.52 -4.22 -7.41
CA ARG A 92 -13.10 -5.48 -8.06
C ARG A 92 -13.66 -5.55 -9.48
N ASP A 93 -14.93 -5.20 -9.67
CA ASP A 93 -15.57 -5.21 -11.00
C ASP A 93 -14.94 -4.15 -11.94
N ILE A 94 -14.61 -2.97 -11.42
CA ILE A 94 -13.88 -1.92 -12.17
C ILE A 94 -12.49 -2.42 -12.59
N LEU A 95 -11.76 -3.07 -11.68
CA LEU A 95 -10.44 -3.65 -11.95
C LEU A 95 -10.55 -4.76 -13.00
N GLU A 96 -11.55 -5.64 -12.88
CA GLU A 96 -11.81 -6.73 -13.83
C GLU A 96 -12.12 -6.18 -15.23
N ALA A 97 -12.95 -5.14 -15.33
CA ALA A 97 -13.24 -4.44 -16.59
C ALA A 97 -12.00 -3.78 -17.22
N ALA A 98 -11.03 -3.38 -16.40
CA ALA A 98 -9.73 -2.88 -16.85
C ALA A 98 -8.71 -4.00 -17.19
N GLY A 99 -9.11 -5.27 -17.09
CA GLY A 99 -8.24 -6.42 -17.32
C GLY A 99 -7.27 -6.73 -16.18
N LEU A 100 -7.58 -6.26 -14.96
CA LEU A 100 -6.76 -6.43 -13.76
C LEU A 100 -7.46 -7.38 -12.77
N GLU A 101 -6.94 -8.59 -12.65
CA GLU A 101 -7.36 -9.49 -11.56
C GLU A 101 -6.89 -8.92 -10.22
N SER A 102 -7.77 -8.91 -9.21
CA SER A 102 -7.49 -8.29 -7.92
C SER A 102 -7.84 -9.18 -6.73
N TRP A 103 -7.07 -9.01 -5.65
CA TRP A 103 -7.25 -9.73 -4.39
C TRP A 103 -7.40 -8.78 -3.20
N PRO A 104 -8.43 -8.97 -2.37
CA PRO A 104 -8.64 -8.14 -1.18
C PRO A 104 -7.76 -8.59 -0.01
N LYS A 105 -7.38 -7.64 0.84
CA LYS A 105 -6.73 -7.87 2.13
C LYS A 105 -7.27 -6.86 3.14
N VAL A 106 -7.86 -7.33 4.22
CA VAL A 106 -8.22 -6.46 5.36
C VAL A 106 -6.97 -5.79 5.94
N THR A 107 -7.08 -4.53 6.36
CA THR A 107 -5.91 -3.78 6.86
C THR A 107 -5.51 -4.14 8.28
N GLY A 108 -6.40 -4.80 9.04
CA GLY A 108 -6.29 -4.93 10.49
C GLY A 108 -6.91 -3.74 11.24
N GLY A 109 -7.23 -2.66 10.51
CA GLY A 109 -8.08 -1.56 10.97
C GLY A 109 -9.51 -1.69 10.45
N LYS A 110 -10.07 -0.58 9.95
CA LYS A 110 -11.44 -0.53 9.41
C LYS A 110 -11.52 -0.73 7.89
N GLY A 111 -10.38 -0.85 7.20
CA GLY A 111 -10.31 -0.77 5.74
C GLY A 111 -9.97 -2.08 5.03
N ILE A 112 -9.98 -2.02 3.70
CA ILE A 112 -9.62 -3.12 2.80
C ILE A 112 -8.65 -2.60 1.73
N HIS A 113 -7.53 -3.29 1.52
CA HIS A 113 -6.68 -3.08 0.36
C HIS A 113 -7.09 -4.03 -0.77
N LEU A 114 -7.34 -3.51 -1.95
CA LEU A 114 -7.46 -4.29 -3.19
C LEU A 114 -6.15 -4.21 -3.95
N MET A 115 -5.52 -5.36 -4.17
CA MET A 115 -4.21 -5.44 -4.81
C MET A 115 -4.34 -6.13 -6.16
N ALA A 116 -3.81 -5.51 -7.21
CA ALA A 116 -3.80 -6.06 -8.56
C ALA A 116 -2.37 -6.06 -9.14
N PRO A 117 -1.88 -7.16 -9.71
CA PRO A 117 -0.55 -7.22 -10.30
C PRO A 117 -0.56 -6.50 -11.65
N LEU A 118 0.56 -5.86 -11.99
CA LEU A 118 0.73 -5.21 -13.29
C LEU A 118 1.46 -6.16 -14.24
N THR A 119 0.86 -6.42 -15.41
CA THR A 119 1.50 -7.24 -16.47
C THR A 119 2.73 -6.55 -17.05
N THR A 120 2.71 -5.22 -17.14
CA THR A 120 3.83 -4.40 -17.56
C THR A 120 4.25 -3.47 -16.42
N ARG A 121 5.50 -3.61 -15.97
CA ARG A 121 6.07 -2.71 -14.96
C ARG A 121 6.05 -1.27 -15.47
N MET A 122 5.70 -0.33 -14.61
CA MET A 122 5.61 1.09 -14.98
C MET A 122 6.15 1.97 -13.86
N THR A 123 6.51 3.21 -14.15
CA THR A 123 6.97 4.13 -13.10
C THR A 123 5.92 4.28 -12.01
N HIS A 124 6.36 4.52 -10.77
CA HIS A 124 5.45 4.71 -9.64
C HIS A 124 4.42 5.82 -9.86
N ASP A 125 4.80 6.91 -10.54
CA ASP A 125 3.86 7.99 -10.87
C ASP A 125 2.79 7.54 -11.88
N ARG A 126 3.13 6.68 -12.86
CA ARG A 126 2.14 6.08 -13.78
C ARG A 126 1.21 5.11 -13.06
N ALA A 127 1.74 4.25 -12.20
CA ALA A 127 0.94 3.36 -11.38
C ALA A 127 -0.04 4.14 -10.48
N ARG A 128 0.41 5.28 -9.93
CA ARG A 128 -0.46 6.20 -9.17
C ARG A 128 -1.61 6.75 -9.99
N GLN A 129 -1.31 7.20 -11.20
CA GLN A 129 -2.31 7.77 -12.10
C GLN A 129 -3.35 6.72 -12.48
N LEU A 130 -2.90 5.50 -12.80
CA LEU A 130 -3.79 4.36 -13.05
C LEU A 130 -4.69 4.07 -11.84
N ALA A 131 -4.10 3.93 -10.65
CA ALA A 131 -4.84 3.70 -9.41
C ALA A 131 -5.90 4.79 -9.17
N ARG A 132 -5.52 6.06 -9.36
CA ARG A 132 -6.42 7.21 -9.22
C ARG A 132 -7.57 7.14 -10.22
N SER A 133 -7.29 6.83 -11.49
CA SER A 133 -8.32 6.73 -12.52
C SER A 133 -9.32 5.61 -12.22
N LEU A 134 -8.84 4.46 -11.75
CA LEU A 134 -9.71 3.33 -11.36
C LEU A 134 -10.60 3.70 -10.17
N ALA A 135 -10.03 4.32 -9.14
CA ALA A 135 -10.79 4.79 -7.99
C ALA A 135 -11.77 5.92 -8.38
N GLN A 136 -11.40 6.79 -9.33
CA GLN A 136 -12.28 7.83 -9.85
C GLN A 136 -13.50 7.25 -10.57
N CYS A 137 -13.38 6.12 -11.27
CA CYS A 137 -14.54 5.46 -11.89
C CYS A 137 -15.62 5.10 -10.84
N LEU A 138 -15.21 4.65 -9.65
CA LEU A 138 -16.15 4.37 -8.56
C LEU A 138 -16.81 5.65 -8.05
N VAL A 139 -16.02 6.73 -7.88
CA VAL A 139 -16.55 8.04 -7.46
C VAL A 139 -17.52 8.61 -8.49
N ASP A 140 -17.23 8.49 -9.78
CA ASP A 140 -18.09 9.00 -10.84
C ASP A 140 -19.40 8.22 -10.94
N ALA A 141 -19.37 6.91 -10.65
CA ALA A 141 -20.56 6.07 -10.60
C ALA A 141 -21.48 6.43 -9.43
N GLU A 142 -20.91 6.71 -8.25
CA GLU A 142 -21.67 6.99 -7.03
C GLU A 142 -21.07 8.17 -6.23
N PRO A 143 -21.15 9.41 -6.76
CA PRO A 143 -20.44 10.59 -6.22
C PRO A 143 -20.93 11.05 -4.86
N GLU A 144 -22.14 10.65 -4.46
CA GLU A 144 -22.69 10.90 -3.13
C GLU A 144 -22.16 9.92 -2.08
N ARG A 145 -21.67 8.75 -2.51
CA ARG A 145 -21.17 7.68 -1.64
C ARG A 145 -19.67 7.72 -1.48
N TYR A 146 -18.91 8.04 -2.52
CA TYR A 146 -17.46 7.87 -2.53
C TYR A 146 -16.73 9.18 -2.82
N LEU A 147 -15.46 9.27 -2.40
CA LEU A 147 -14.59 10.40 -2.71
C LEU A 147 -13.11 10.03 -2.77
N LEU A 148 -12.35 10.76 -3.58
CA LEU A 148 -10.90 10.75 -3.55
C LEU A 148 -10.41 11.89 -2.66
N SER A 149 -9.90 11.59 -1.46
CA SER A 149 -9.29 12.61 -0.59
C SER A 149 -8.00 12.08 0.02
N ALA A 150 -6.97 12.92 -0.02
CA ALA A 150 -5.75 12.70 0.74
C ALA A 150 -5.83 13.30 2.16
N ASP A 151 -6.90 14.05 2.46
CA ASP A 151 -7.09 14.75 3.72
C ASP A 151 -8.03 13.95 4.64
N PRO A 152 -7.59 13.61 5.87
CA PRO A 152 -8.34 12.80 6.82
C PRO A 152 -9.47 13.55 7.54
N VAL A 153 -9.73 14.82 7.17
CA VAL A 153 -10.79 15.61 7.82
C VAL A 153 -12.15 15.16 7.27
N ALA A 154 -12.85 14.45 8.16
CA ALA A 154 -14.10 13.75 7.95
C ALA A 154 -15.16 14.54 7.17
N ILE A 155 -15.49 14.05 5.98
CA ILE A 155 -16.80 14.25 5.37
C ILE A 155 -17.51 12.88 5.49
N PRO A 156 -18.76 12.80 5.95
CA PRO A 156 -19.47 11.54 6.14
C PRO A 156 -19.84 10.96 4.77
N ARG A 157 -18.90 10.26 4.15
CA ARG A 157 -19.09 9.53 2.89
C ARG A 157 -18.47 8.14 3.04
N SER A 158 -19.08 7.17 2.36
CA SER A 158 -18.93 5.73 2.60
C SER A 158 -17.57 5.11 2.25
N ALA A 159 -16.70 5.78 1.50
CA ALA A 159 -15.30 5.35 1.37
C ALA A 159 -14.35 6.49 1.01
N LEU A 160 -13.19 6.47 1.66
CA LEU A 160 -12.03 7.32 1.42
C LEU A 160 -10.93 6.47 0.78
N PHE A 161 -10.30 6.98 -0.26
CA PHE A 161 -9.06 6.42 -0.81
C PHE A 161 -7.87 7.11 -0.17
N ARG A 162 -7.20 6.42 0.77
CA ARG A 162 -6.12 7.03 1.56
C ARG A 162 -4.79 6.87 0.85
N ARG A 163 -4.13 8.00 0.63
CA ARG A 163 -2.70 8.01 0.32
C ARG A 163 -1.91 7.57 1.56
N GLU A 164 -1.26 6.41 1.52
CA GLU A 164 -0.24 6.09 2.52
C GLU A 164 0.96 7.04 2.33
N HIS A 165 1.29 7.81 3.37
CA HIS A 165 2.44 8.74 3.33
C HIS A 165 3.69 8.01 3.83
N ASP A 166 4.51 7.51 2.90
CA ASP A 166 5.88 7.11 3.19
C ASP A 166 6.85 8.17 2.61
N PRO A 167 7.53 8.98 3.44
CA PRO A 167 8.40 10.07 3.00
C PRO A 167 9.66 9.59 2.24
N VAL A 168 9.89 8.27 2.17
CA VAL A 168 11.07 7.67 1.53
C VAL A 168 10.67 6.74 0.39
N SER A 169 9.43 6.22 0.34
CA SER A 169 8.94 5.37 -0.74
C SER A 169 8.27 6.19 -1.85
N ARG A 170 8.62 5.87 -3.10
CA ARG A 170 7.89 6.36 -4.27
C ARG A 170 6.59 5.60 -4.51
N SER A 171 6.35 4.48 -3.83
CA SER A 171 5.14 3.68 -4.03
C SER A 171 3.89 4.39 -3.54
N PRO A 172 2.93 4.62 -4.45
CA PRO A 172 1.60 5.04 -4.05
C PRO A 172 0.81 3.78 -3.69
N ILE A 173 0.43 3.69 -2.42
CA ILE A 173 -0.86 3.12 -2.08
C ILE A 173 -1.84 4.29 -2.24
N LEU A 174 -2.87 4.10 -3.05
CA LEU A 174 -3.88 5.12 -3.32
C LEU A 174 -5.20 4.73 -2.70
#